data_AF-T0ZFZ6-F1
#
_entry.id   AF-T0ZFZ6-F1
#
_cell.length_a   1.000
_cell.length_b   1.000
_cell.length_c   1.000
_cell.angle_alpha   90.00
_cell.angle_beta   90.00
_cell.angle_gamma   90.00
#
_symmetry.space_group_name_H-M   'P 1'
#
loop_
_entity.id
_entity.type
_entity.pdbx_description
1 polymer ?
#
loop_
_entity_poly.entity_id
_entity_poly.type
_entity_poly.pdbx_seq_one_letter_code
_entity_poly.pdbx_strand_id
1 'polypeptide(L)' 'MLGTLVATGYHREVLVEHRAEFAVRGGIVDLWPANADEPVRLDFFGEELERVAVFDVATQRSTRDLDEVVIAPA' A
#
# COMPACT_ATOMS: atom_id res chain seq x y z
N MET A 1 2.77 -10.99 -5.35
CA MET A 1 2.13 -9.94 -4.52
C MET A 1 1.00 -9.22 -5.26
N LEU A 2 1.27 -8.41 -6.30
CA LEU A 2 0.20 -7.62 -6.97
C LEU A 2 -0.96 -8.45 -7.54
N GLY A 3 -0.66 -9.60 -8.16
CA GLY A 3 -1.70 -10.51 -8.64
C GLY A 3 -2.58 -11.06 -7.51
N THR A 4 -2.00 -11.27 -6.33
CA THR A 4 -2.73 -11.69 -5.13
C THR A 4 -3.70 -10.61 -4.67
N LEU A 5 -3.26 -9.35 -4.62
CA LEU A 5 -4.11 -8.22 -4.23
C LEU A 5 -5.36 -8.12 -5.10
N VAL A 6 -5.19 -8.17 -6.43
CA VAL A 6 -6.31 -8.16 -7.37
C VAL A 6 -7.22 -9.38 -7.17
N ALA A 7 -6.64 -10.57 -7.00
CA ALA A 7 -7.41 -11.79 -6.77
C ALA A 7 -8.17 -11.78 -5.43
N THR A 8 -7.71 -11.01 -4.45
CA THR A 8 -8.35 -10.84 -3.14
C THR A 8 -9.19 -9.56 -3.04
N GLY A 9 -9.66 -9.01 -4.16
CA GLY A 9 -10.66 -7.94 -4.18
C GLY A 9 -10.12 -6.51 -4.15
N TYR A 10 -8.80 -6.30 -4.22
CA TYR A 10 -8.25 -4.95 -4.26
C TYR A 10 -8.32 -4.33 -5.66
N HIS A 11 -8.60 -3.03 -5.69
CA HIS A 11 -8.69 -2.22 -6.90
C HIS A 11 -7.34 -1.56 -7.18
N ARG A 12 -6.83 -1.74 -8.41
CA ARG A 12 -5.62 -1.06 -8.86
C ARG A 12 -5.98 0.32 -9.37
N GLU A 13 -5.44 1.34 -8.73
CA GLU A 13 -5.68 2.74 -9.06
C GLU A 13 -4.39 3.49 -9.39
N VAL A 14 -4.54 4.73 -9.86
CA VAL A 14 -3.41 5.64 -10.10
C VAL A 14 -2.91 6.26 -8.79
N LEU A 15 -3.83 6.56 -7.88
CA LEU A 15 -3.60 7.08 -6.54
C LEU A 15 -4.53 6.32 -5.60
N VAL A 16 -4.04 6.04 -4.39
CA VAL A 16 -4.87 5.46 -3.33
C VAL A 16 -5.58 6.59 -2.60
N GLU A 17 -6.90 6.51 -2.54
CA GLU A 17 -7.78 7.44 -1.85
C GLU A 17 -8.73 6.73 -0.87
N HIS A 18 -9.02 5.43 -1.09
CA HIS A 18 -9.92 4.64 -0.26
C HIS A 18 -9.33 3.28 0.15
N ARG A 19 -9.99 2.64 1.12
CA ARG A 19 -9.72 1.24 1.51
C ARG A 19 -9.88 0.30 0.33
N ALA A 20 -9.13 -0.80 0.37
CA ALA A 20 -9.10 -1.81 -0.69
C ALA A 20 -8.56 -1.31 -2.04
N GLU A 21 -7.90 -0.15 -2.08
CA GLU A 21 -7.17 0.33 -3.25
C GLU A 21 -5.67 0.10 -3.10
N PHE A 22 -4.99 -0.06 -4.23
CA PHE A 22 -3.53 0.00 -4.30
C PHE A 22 -3.06 0.69 -5.59
N ALA A 23 -1.90 1.34 -5.52
CA ALA A 23 -1.25 1.99 -6.64
C ALA A 23 0.23 1.55 -6.72
N VAL A 24 0.79 1.47 -7.93
CA VAL A 24 2.17 1.03 -8.15
C VAL A 24 2.93 2.06 -8.97
N ARG A 25 4.06 2.52 -8.44
CA ARG A 25 4.90 3.57 -9.03
C ARG A 25 6.38 3.20 -8.89
N GLY A 26 6.92 2.53 -9.92
CA GLY A 26 8.29 2.00 -9.85
C GLY A 26 8.41 0.96 -8.73
N GLY A 27 9.36 1.18 -7.81
CA GLY A 27 9.54 0.36 -6.61
C GLY A 27 8.54 0.64 -5.49
N ILE A 28 7.62 1.60 -5.64
CA ILE A 28 6.68 1.96 -4.58
C ILE A 28 5.32 1.28 -4.83
N VAL A 29 4.77 0.67 -3.77
CA VAL A 29 3.37 0.22 -3.72
C VAL A 29 2.66 0.96 -2.58
N ASP A 30 1.69 1.80 -2.94
CA ASP A 30 0.75 2.35 -1.96
C ASP A 30 -0.45 1.43 -1.88
N LEU A 31 -0.95 1.20 -0.67
CA LEU A 31 -2.05 0.30 -0.42
C LEU A 31 -2.83 0.76 0.82
N TRP A 32 -4.16 0.77 0.74
CA TRP A 32 -4.99 0.92 1.92
C TRP A 32 -5.62 -0.42 2.30
N PRO A 33 -5.14 -1.10 3.36
CA PRO A 33 -5.68 -2.39 3.72
C PRO A 33 -7.16 -2.28 4.09
N ALA A 34 -7.98 -3.26 3.68
CA ALA A 34 -9.41 -3.26 4.00
C ALA A 34 -9.66 -3.24 5.52
N ASN A 35 -8.80 -3.92 6.27
CA ASN A 35 -8.85 -4.08 7.73
C ASN A 35 -8.03 -3.03 8.52
N ALA A 36 -7.46 -2.00 7.90
CA ALA A 36 -6.59 -1.03 8.57
C ALA A 36 -7.10 0.41 8.45
N ASP A 37 -6.92 1.18 9.51
CA ASP A 37 -7.40 2.57 9.56
C ASP A 37 -6.56 3.56 8.76
N GLU A 38 -5.32 3.20 8.47
CA GLU A 38 -4.37 4.06 7.77
C GLU A 38 -3.83 3.34 6.52
N PRO A 39 -3.58 4.09 5.43
CA PRO A 39 -2.96 3.56 4.24
C PRO A 39 -1.43 3.50 4.41
N VAL A 40 -0.82 2.54 3.74
CA VAL A 40 0.61 2.25 3.84
C VAL A 40 1.31 2.37 2.50
N ARG A 41 2.56 2.80 2.56
CA ARG A 41 3.52 2.82 1.47
C ARG A 41 4.57 1.75 1.72
N LEU A 42 4.77 0.90 0.73
CA LEU A 42 5.79 -0.13 0.68
C LEU A 42 6.84 0.31 -0.34
N ASP A 43 8.08 0.48 0.10
CA ASP A 43 9.20 0.87 -0.76
C ASP A 43 10.08 -0.34 -1.03
N PHE A 44 10.23 -0.68 -2.31
CA PHE A 44 10.99 -1.84 -2.77
C PHE A 44 12.27 -1.42 -3.50
N PHE A 45 13.36 -2.12 -3.20
CA PHE A 45 14.58 -2.10 -3.99
C PHE A 45 14.72 -3.42 -4.75
N GLY A 46 14.34 -3.42 -6.02
CA GLY A 46 14.21 -4.65 -6.79
C GLY A 46 13.03 -5.50 -6.30
N GLU A 47 13.33 -6.64 -5.69
CA GLU A 47 12.32 -7.55 -5.11
C GLU A 47 12.30 -7.52 -3.58
N GLU A 48 13.17 -6.71 -2.96
CA GLU A 48 13.30 -6.60 -1.51
C GLU A 48 12.46 -5.43 -0.98
N LEU A 49 11.68 -5.68 0.08
CA LEU A 49 10.94 -4.65 0.79
C LEU A 49 11.88 -3.95 1.79
N GLU A 50 12.21 -2.69 1.50
CA GLU A 50 13.17 -1.91 2.30
C GLU A 50 12.47 -1.11 3.40
N ARG A 51 11.25 -0.64 3.15
CA ARG A 51 10.54 0.24 4.09
C ARG A 51 9.04 0.08 4.01
N VAL A 52 8.41 0.11 5.18
CA VAL A 52 6.96 0.26 5.35
C VAL A 52 6.71 1.55 6.11
N ALA A 53 5.76 2.36 5.64
CA ALA A 53 5.36 3.58 6.32
C ALA A 53 3.88 3.88 6.11
N VAL A 54 3.23 4.52 7.07
CA VAL A 54 1.97 5.21 6.83
C VAL A 54 2.21 6.40 5.92
N PHE A 55 1.25 6.70 5.05
CA PHE A 55 1.27 7.94 4.27
C PHE A 55 -0.08 8.66 4.33
N ASP A 56 -0.06 9.95 4.06
CA ASP A 56 -1.26 10.78 3.96
C ASP A 56 -1.73 10.82 2.51
N VAL A 57 -2.98 10.44 2.24
CA VAL A 57 -3.53 10.34 0.87
C VAL A 57 -3.76 11.69 0.21
N ALA A 58 -3.97 12.77 0.97
CA ALA A 58 -4.17 14.10 0.39
C ALA A 58 -2.85 14.70 -0.12
N THR A 59 -1.76 14.45 0.62
CA THR A 59 -0.43 15.01 0.33
C THR A 59 0.50 14.02 -0.37
N GLN A 60 0.15 12.73 -0.35
CA GLN A 60 0.93 11.61 -0.91
C GLN A 60 2.33 11.46 -0.28
N ARG A 61 2.48 11.91 0.98
CA ARG A 61 3.74 11.90 1.74
C ARG A 61 3.68 10.88 2.87
N SER A 62 4.76 10.12 3.05
CA SER A 62 4.93 9.25 4.21
C SER A 62 5.03 10.08 5.49
N THR A 63 4.43 9.59 6.57
CA THR A 63 4.30 10.32 7.85
C THR A 63 5.00 9.58 9.00
N ARG A 64 4.91 8.25 9.05
CA ARG A 64 5.42 7.44 10.15
C ARG A 64 5.85 6.05 9.66
N ASP A 65 7.03 5.61 10.05
CA ASP A 65 7.54 4.27 9.72
C ASP A 65 6.83 3.18 10.52
N LEU A 66 6.76 1.99 9.93
CA LEU A 66 6.19 0.77 10.52
C LEU A 66 7.21 -0.37 10.39
N ASP A 67 7.25 -1.23 11.41
CA ASP A 67 8.05 -2.46 11.36
C ASP A 67 7.39 -3.54 10.49
N GLU A 68 6.06 -3.59 10.49
CA GLU A 68 5.27 -4.56 9.72
C GLU A 68 3.89 -4.02 9.34
N VAL A 69 3.23 -4.69 8.38
CA VAL A 69 1.83 -4.48 8.04
C VAL A 69 1.15 -5.79 7.66
N VAL A 70 -0.09 -5.96 8.11
CA VAL A 70 -0.94 -7.10 7.74
C VAL A 70 -1.99 -6.66 6.73
N ILE A 71 -2.02 -7.34 5.58
CA ILE A 71 -2.96 -7.08 4.50
C ILE A 71 -3.97 -8.24 4.46
N ALA A 72 -5.19 -8.00 4.92
CA ALA A 72 -6.28 -8.96 4.78
C ALA A 72 -6.89 -8.89 3.36
N PRO A 73 -7.57 -9.94 2.86
CA PRO A 73 -8.42 -9.83 1.67
C PRO A 73 -9.44 -8.69 1.81
N ALA A 74 -9.76 -8.05 0.68
CA ALA A 74 -10.80 -7.02 0.60
C ALA A 74 -12.21 -7.62 0.51
#